data_AF-A0AAN9V039-F1
#
_entry.id   AF-A0AAN9V039-F1
#
_cell.length_a   1.000
_cell.length_b   1.000
_cell.length_c   1.000
_cell.angle_alpha   90.00
_cell.angle_beta   90.00
_cell.angle_gamma   90.00
#
_symmetry.space_group_name_H-M   'P 1'
#
loop_
_entity.id
_entity.type
_entity.pdbx_description
1 polymer ?
#
loop_
_entity_poly.entity_id
_entity_poly.type
_entity_poly.pdbx_seq_one_letter_code
_entity_poly.pdbx_strand_id
1 'polypeptide(L)'
;MSAFSANLQKKDEEAERQGKGSAAYEAGCHCGYVKFRVTLSPPFPEHQVLQCNCSACTKLGYLLIYPTADDVVWHNNGRERCGVYQFNTKQKDQLFCPKCGTSIGIDFRDVLKPHRYGISARTIYGLNLDELNIEKANGMEKVHPAVDLSGQWWDEEKQEMK
;
A
#
# COMPACT_ATOMS: atom_id res chain seq x y z
N MET A 1 -10.12 21.97 15.65
CA MET A 1 -11.01 20.80 15.77
C MET A 1 -10.71 20.14 17.11
N SER A 2 -11.72 19.98 17.97
CA SER A 2 -11.59 19.59 19.39
C SER A 2 -11.13 18.14 19.56
N ALA A 3 -10.26 17.87 20.53
CA ALA A 3 -9.80 16.53 20.93
C ALA A 3 -10.96 15.56 21.24
N PHE A 4 -12.15 16.09 21.52
CA PHE A 4 -13.37 15.32 21.73
C PHE A 4 -13.83 14.59 20.46
N SER A 5 -13.78 15.25 19.29
CA SER A 5 -14.19 14.64 18.01
C SER A 5 -13.24 13.54 17.54
N ALA A 6 -11.94 13.68 17.81
CA ALA A 6 -10.93 12.66 17.50
C ALA A 6 -11.07 11.41 18.39
N ASN A 7 -11.52 11.57 19.64
CA ASN A 7 -11.77 10.46 20.56
C ASN A 7 -13.06 9.69 20.22
N LEU A 8 -14.08 10.34 19.65
CA LEU A 8 -15.25 9.63 19.12
C LEU A 8 -14.88 8.82 17.87
N GLN A 9 -14.16 9.41 16.90
CA GLN A 9 -13.74 8.69 15.69
C GLN A 9 -12.89 7.45 16.00
N LYS A 10 -11.97 7.52 16.97
CA LYS A 10 -11.20 6.35 17.43
C LYS A 10 -12.08 5.28 18.08
N LYS A 11 -13.05 5.68 18.90
CA LYS A 11 -14.01 4.74 19.51
C LYS A 11 -14.89 4.06 18.47
N ASP A 12 -15.29 4.78 17.44
CA ASP A 12 -16.11 4.24 16.36
C ASP A 12 -15.30 3.28 15.47
N GLU A 13 -14.02 3.59 15.15
CA GLU A 13 -13.09 2.69 14.46
C GLU A 13 -12.75 1.43 15.28
N GLU A 14 -12.58 1.56 16.60
CA GLU A 14 -12.36 0.42 17.52
C GLU A 14 -13.62 -0.44 17.72
N ALA A 15 -14.80 0.18 17.77
CA ALA A 15 -16.08 -0.52 17.90
C ALA A 15 -16.46 -1.24 16.60
N GLU A 16 -16.17 -0.67 15.43
CA GLU A 16 -16.39 -1.32 14.14
C GLU A 16 -15.44 -2.52 13.94
N ARG A 17 -14.21 -2.45 14.45
CA ARG A 17 -13.27 -3.59 14.54
C ARG A 17 -13.77 -4.73 15.44
N GLN A 18 -14.59 -4.43 16.45
CA GLN A 18 -15.09 -5.46 17.38
C GLN A 18 -16.29 -6.26 16.83
N GLY A 19 -16.89 -5.86 15.71
CA GLY A 19 -18.03 -6.55 15.10
C GLY A 19 -17.71 -7.50 13.94
N LYS A 20 -16.53 -7.38 13.32
CA LYS A 20 -16.06 -8.26 12.24
C LYS A 20 -14.73 -8.85 12.69
N GLY A 21 -14.55 -10.17 12.56
CA GLY A 21 -13.30 -10.83 12.98
C GLY A 21 -12.05 -10.19 12.36
N SER A 22 -10.87 -10.52 12.90
CA SER A 22 -9.59 -10.15 12.29
C SER A 22 -8.76 -11.38 11.99
N ALA A 23 -7.88 -11.30 10.99
CA ALA A 23 -6.95 -12.35 10.66
C ALA A 23 -5.58 -11.78 10.29
N ALA A 24 -4.54 -12.57 10.57
CA ALA A 24 -3.16 -12.26 10.24
C ALA A 24 -2.70 -13.06 9.02
N TYR A 25 -1.99 -12.40 8.11
CA TYR A 25 -1.51 -12.96 6.86
C TYR A 25 -0.02 -12.79 6.73
N GLU A 26 0.69 -13.88 6.44
CA GLU A 26 2.10 -13.83 6.06
C GLU A 26 2.22 -13.33 4.62
N ALA A 27 3.16 -12.41 4.41
CA ALA A 27 3.35 -11.73 3.15
C ALA A 27 4.83 -11.46 2.87
N GLY A 28 5.14 -11.22 1.60
CA GLY A 28 6.48 -10.85 1.20
C GLY A 28 6.67 -10.79 -0.29
N CYS A 29 7.92 -10.53 -0.68
CA CYS A 29 8.31 -10.61 -2.07
C CYS A 29 8.45 -12.06 -2.55
N HIS A 30 8.52 -12.25 -3.87
CA HIS A 30 8.68 -13.56 -4.50
C HIS A 30 9.93 -14.32 -4.02
N CYS A 31 11.08 -13.66 -3.96
CA CYS A 31 12.34 -14.30 -3.57
C CYS A 31 12.52 -14.51 -2.06
N GLY A 32 11.57 -14.06 -1.24
CA GLY A 32 11.64 -14.12 0.22
C GLY A 32 12.66 -13.16 0.87
N TYR A 33 13.29 -12.26 0.10
CA TYR A 33 14.19 -11.25 0.64
C TYR A 33 13.46 -10.27 1.56
N VAL A 34 12.28 -9.77 1.17
CA VAL A 34 11.39 -8.97 2.01
C VAL A 34 10.26 -9.86 2.52
N LYS A 35 10.02 -9.84 3.84
CA LYS A 35 8.96 -10.59 4.54
C LYS A 35 8.32 -9.73 5.63
N PHE A 36 7.03 -9.88 5.82
CA PHE A 36 6.25 -9.18 6.83
C PHE A 36 4.91 -9.89 7.04
N ARG A 37 4.21 -9.52 8.11
CA ARG A 37 2.86 -9.98 8.42
C ARG A 37 1.91 -8.78 8.42
N VAL A 38 0.71 -8.95 7.89
CA VAL A 38 -0.35 -7.94 7.93
C VAL A 38 -1.59 -8.48 8.65
N THR A 39 -2.14 -7.70 9.58
CA THR A 39 -3.45 -8.00 10.21
C THR A 39 -4.54 -7.20 9.51
N LEU A 40 -5.65 -7.85 9.16
CA LEU A 40 -6.79 -7.20 8.52
C LEU A 40 -8.08 -7.46 9.30
N SER A 41 -8.91 -6.42 9.38
CA SER A 41 -10.24 -6.45 9.97
C SER A 41 -11.17 -5.62 9.07
N PRO A 42 -12.17 -6.23 8.41
CA PRO A 42 -12.43 -7.68 8.34
C PRO A 42 -11.30 -8.45 7.64
N PRO A 43 -11.23 -9.80 7.77
CA PRO A 43 -10.37 -10.66 6.95
C PRO A 43 -10.82 -10.70 5.48
N PHE A 44 -10.05 -11.39 4.64
CA PHE A 44 -10.54 -11.80 3.33
C PHE A 44 -11.59 -12.92 3.48
N PRO A 45 -12.55 -13.02 2.52
CA PRO A 45 -12.69 -12.19 1.31
C PRO A 45 -13.36 -10.82 1.53
N GLU A 46 -13.88 -10.52 2.72
CA GLU A 46 -14.67 -9.31 2.97
C GLU A 46 -13.85 -8.02 2.94
N HIS A 47 -12.55 -8.11 3.24
CA HIS A 47 -11.64 -6.96 3.22
C HIS A 47 -11.60 -6.30 1.85
N GLN A 48 -11.86 -5.00 1.83
CA GLN A 48 -11.88 -4.22 0.60
C GLN A 48 -10.48 -4.08 0.01
N VAL A 49 -10.36 -4.32 -1.29
CA VAL A 49 -9.11 -4.19 -2.05
C VAL A 49 -9.30 -3.15 -3.14
N LEU A 50 -8.47 -2.12 -3.16
CA LEU A 50 -8.55 -1.06 -4.14
C LEU A 50 -7.81 -1.43 -5.43
N GLN A 51 -8.53 -1.44 -6.55
CA GLN A 51 -7.98 -1.48 -7.90
C GLN A 51 -8.07 -0.09 -8.53
N CYS A 52 -6.94 0.60 -8.62
CA CYS A 52 -6.85 1.94 -9.18
C CYS A 52 -6.33 1.94 -10.61
N ASN A 53 -6.96 2.71 -11.49
CA ASN A 53 -6.59 2.81 -12.91
C ASN A 53 -5.53 3.88 -13.24
N CYS A 54 -4.89 4.53 -12.25
CA CYS A 54 -3.84 5.50 -12.57
C CYS A 54 -2.61 4.80 -13.20
N SER A 55 -1.78 5.57 -13.90
CA SER A 55 -0.62 5.04 -14.64
C SER A 55 0.32 4.21 -13.75
N ALA A 56 0.62 4.69 -12.54
CA ALA A 56 1.50 3.98 -11.61
C ALA A 56 0.87 2.69 -11.08
N CYS A 57 -0.38 2.73 -10.58
CA CYS A 57 -1.06 1.54 -10.05
C CYS A 57 -1.23 0.46 -11.12
N THR A 58 -1.55 0.86 -12.34
CA THR A 58 -1.69 -0.04 -13.49
C THR A 58 -0.34 -0.70 -13.83
N LYS A 59 0.74 0.07 -13.97
CA LYS A 59 2.06 -0.44 -14.36
C LYS A 59 2.76 -1.24 -13.26
N LEU A 60 2.57 -0.87 -12.00
CA LEU A 60 3.13 -1.57 -10.85
C LEU A 60 2.29 -2.78 -10.40
N GLY A 61 1.11 -2.97 -11.03
CA GLY A 61 0.23 -4.11 -10.78
C GLY A 61 -0.45 -4.09 -9.42
N TYR A 62 -0.69 -2.91 -8.85
CA TYR A 62 -1.22 -2.79 -7.49
C TYR A 62 -2.67 -3.25 -7.35
N LEU A 63 -2.89 -4.01 -6.26
CA LEU A 63 -4.18 -4.24 -5.62
C LEU A 63 -3.97 -3.85 -4.16
N LEU A 64 -4.41 -2.66 -3.75
CA LEU A 64 -4.01 -2.09 -2.46
C LEU A 64 -5.02 -2.37 -1.37
N ILE A 65 -4.52 -2.84 -0.24
CA ILE A 65 -5.21 -2.81 1.06
C ILE A 65 -4.55 -1.75 1.94
N TYR A 66 -5.30 -1.19 2.88
CA TYR A 66 -4.87 -0.02 3.66
C TYR A 66 -4.84 -0.27 5.18
N PRO A 67 -4.03 -1.26 5.66
CA PRO A 67 -3.85 -1.48 7.09
C PRO A 67 -3.23 -0.26 7.78
N THR A 68 -3.46 -0.15 9.08
CA THR A 68 -2.71 0.82 9.89
C THR A 68 -1.24 0.38 9.97
N ALA A 69 -0.35 1.32 10.28
CA ALA A 69 1.08 0.99 10.42
C ALA A 69 1.34 -0.08 11.49
N ASP A 70 0.56 -0.07 12.57
CA ASP A 70 0.67 -1.02 13.68
C ASP A 70 0.19 -2.44 13.29
N ASP A 71 -0.67 -2.54 12.28
CA ASP A 71 -1.14 -3.82 11.75
C ASP A 71 -0.13 -4.47 10.77
N VAL A 72 0.99 -3.80 10.45
CA VAL A 72 2.05 -4.31 9.57
C VAL A 72 3.33 -4.56 10.36
N VAL A 73 3.69 -5.82 10.54
CA VAL A 73 4.88 -6.25 11.27
C VAL A 73 5.94 -6.73 10.28
N TRP A 74 7.01 -5.95 10.10
CA TRP A 74 8.12 -6.31 9.24
C TRP A 74 9.07 -7.31 9.90
N HIS A 75 9.54 -8.31 9.15
CA HIS A 75 10.46 -9.33 9.66
C HIS A 75 11.90 -9.07 9.18
N ASN A 76 12.87 -9.25 10.09
CA ASN A 76 14.31 -9.18 9.80
C ASN A 76 14.68 -7.89 9.03
N ASN A 77 14.22 -6.74 9.51
CA ASN A 77 14.41 -5.45 8.82
C ASN A 77 13.86 -5.46 7.38
N GLY A 78 12.67 -6.02 7.18
CA GLY A 78 12.05 -6.17 5.87
C GLY A 78 11.77 -4.82 5.20
N ARG A 79 11.39 -3.81 5.97
CA ARG A 79 11.07 -2.46 5.47
C ARG A 79 12.29 -1.73 4.94
N GLU A 80 13.41 -1.83 5.65
CA GLU A 80 14.69 -1.20 5.34
C GLU A 80 15.35 -1.85 4.12
N ARG A 81 15.01 -3.11 3.84
CA ARG A 81 15.47 -3.87 2.67
C ARG A 81 14.68 -3.57 1.40
N CYS A 82 13.56 -2.85 1.48
CA CYS A 82 12.83 -2.39 0.31
C CYS A 82 13.62 -1.31 -0.42
N GLY A 83 13.63 -1.38 -1.75
CA GLY A 83 13.93 -0.23 -2.59
C GLY A 83 12.78 0.77 -2.52
N VAL A 84 13.11 2.04 -2.74
CA VAL A 84 12.14 3.14 -2.75
C VAL A 84 12.14 3.79 -4.13
N TYR A 85 10.96 3.91 -4.72
CA TYR A 85 10.72 4.69 -5.92
C TYR A 85 9.74 5.82 -5.59
N GLN A 86 10.07 7.05 -5.99
CA GLN A 86 9.23 8.22 -5.76
C GLN A 86 8.97 8.89 -7.11
N PHE A 87 7.73 9.25 -7.37
CA PHE A 87 7.32 9.96 -8.58
C PHE A 87 6.30 11.05 -8.24
N ASN A 88 5.87 11.79 -9.24
CA ASN A 88 4.95 12.93 -9.11
C ASN A 88 5.46 13.94 -8.06
N THR A 89 4.72 14.13 -6.95
CA THR A 89 5.10 15.07 -5.90
C THR A 89 6.21 14.57 -4.97
N LYS A 90 6.71 13.34 -5.18
CA LYS A 90 7.72 12.67 -4.34
C LYS A 90 7.35 12.53 -2.86
N GLN A 91 6.07 12.60 -2.53
CA GLN A 91 5.59 12.49 -1.15
C GLN A 91 5.35 11.03 -0.71
N LYS A 92 5.23 10.10 -1.65
CA LYS A 92 4.78 8.71 -1.38
C LYS A 92 5.85 7.74 -1.82
N ASP A 93 6.42 7.01 -0.86
CA ASP A 93 7.42 5.99 -1.14
C ASP A 93 6.75 4.74 -1.71
N GLN A 94 7.02 4.45 -2.99
CA GLN A 94 6.67 3.17 -3.58
C GLN A 94 7.74 2.15 -3.18
N LEU A 95 7.34 1.16 -2.38
CA LEU A 95 8.20 0.12 -1.86
C LEU A 95 8.23 -1.07 -2.80
N PHE A 96 9.42 -1.52 -3.16
CA PHE A 96 9.60 -2.72 -3.98
C PHE A 96 10.76 -3.57 -3.47
N CYS A 97 10.77 -4.85 -3.83
CA CYS A 97 11.92 -5.71 -3.55
C CYS A 97 13.04 -5.41 -4.56
N PRO A 98 14.23 -4.95 -4.13
CA PRO A 98 15.32 -4.64 -5.05
C PRO A 98 15.99 -5.90 -5.63
N LYS A 99 15.59 -7.10 -5.18
CA LYS A 99 16.13 -8.39 -5.64
C LYS A 99 15.29 -9.04 -6.73
N CYS A 100 13.95 -8.90 -6.68
CA CYS A 100 13.05 -9.56 -7.63
C CYS A 100 11.98 -8.65 -8.22
N GLY A 101 12.00 -7.34 -7.92
CA GLY A 101 11.08 -6.36 -8.49
C GLY A 101 9.63 -6.41 -7.96
N THR A 102 9.30 -7.29 -7.02
CA THR A 102 7.94 -7.36 -6.46
C THR A 102 7.54 -6.03 -5.84
N SER A 103 6.45 -5.42 -6.33
CA SER A 103 5.82 -4.25 -5.75
C SER A 103 5.22 -4.58 -4.39
N ILE A 104 5.82 -4.07 -3.31
CA ILE A 104 5.40 -4.36 -1.94
C ILE A 104 4.21 -3.51 -1.54
N GLY A 105 4.24 -2.23 -1.87
CA GLY A 105 3.20 -1.30 -1.47
C GLY A 105 3.69 0.15 -1.43
N ILE A 106 2.96 0.98 -0.70
CA ILE A 106 3.20 2.41 -0.55
C ILE A 106 3.31 2.76 0.93
N ASP A 107 4.37 3.46 1.30
CA ASP A 107 4.49 4.03 2.64
C ASP A 107 3.70 5.34 2.71
N PHE A 108 2.63 5.35 3.51
CA PHE A 108 1.85 6.56 3.75
C PHE A 108 2.08 7.13 5.15
N ARG A 109 3.04 6.60 5.92
CA ARG A 109 3.22 7.02 7.32
C ARG A 109 3.53 8.50 7.44
N ASP A 110 4.33 9.07 6.54
CA ASP A 110 4.70 10.49 6.65
C ASP A 110 3.68 11.45 6.02
N VAL A 111 2.64 10.92 5.36
CA VAL A 111 1.67 11.72 4.60
C VAL A 111 0.22 11.58 5.07
N LEU A 112 -0.15 10.47 5.71
CA LEU A 112 -1.51 10.24 6.22
C LEU A 112 -1.51 10.09 7.74
N LYS A 113 -2.58 10.59 8.36
CA LYS A 113 -2.94 10.38 9.76
C LYS A 113 -4.36 9.80 9.81
N PRO A 114 -4.60 8.65 10.47
CA PRO A 114 -3.60 7.81 11.14
C PRO A 114 -2.57 7.22 10.15
N HIS A 115 -1.40 6.85 10.68
CA HIS A 115 -0.29 6.28 9.92
C HIS A 115 -0.72 4.95 9.28
N ARG A 116 -0.50 4.81 7.97
CA ARG A 116 -0.95 3.65 7.19
C ARG A 116 0.11 3.21 6.19
N TYR A 117 -0.04 1.98 5.72
CA TYR A 117 0.57 1.50 4.48
C TYR A 117 -0.54 1.25 3.44
N GLY A 118 -0.20 1.36 2.16
CA GLY A 118 -0.94 0.70 1.10
C GLY A 118 -0.20 -0.57 0.73
N ILE A 119 -0.57 -1.73 1.25
CA ILE A 119 0.11 -3.00 0.94
C ILE A 119 -0.50 -3.59 -0.33
N SER A 120 0.34 -4.09 -1.23
CA SER A 120 -0.12 -4.87 -2.38
C SER A 120 -0.63 -6.23 -1.89
N ALA A 121 -1.93 -6.51 -2.01
CA ALA A 121 -2.54 -7.78 -1.65
C ALA A 121 -1.85 -8.98 -2.33
N ARG A 122 -1.26 -8.75 -3.51
CA ARG A 122 -0.47 -9.75 -4.26
C ARG A 122 0.78 -10.25 -3.52
N THR A 123 1.19 -9.59 -2.45
CA THR A 123 2.32 -10.04 -1.61
C THR A 123 1.91 -11.09 -0.58
N ILE A 124 0.61 -11.28 -0.35
CA ILE A 124 0.09 -12.23 0.64
C ILE A 124 0.23 -13.65 0.08
N TYR A 125 0.82 -14.54 0.88
CA TYR A 125 1.04 -15.92 0.47
C TYR A 125 -0.28 -16.70 0.40
N GLY A 126 -0.51 -17.38 -0.72
CA GLY A 126 -1.69 -18.23 -0.92
C GLY A 126 -3.00 -17.48 -1.15
N LEU A 127 -2.96 -16.17 -1.40
CA LEU A 127 -4.17 -15.38 -1.63
C LEU A 127 -4.86 -15.78 -2.94
N ASN A 128 -6.15 -16.14 -2.87
CA ASN A 128 -6.98 -16.30 -4.05
C ASN A 128 -7.43 -14.91 -4.55
N LEU A 129 -6.99 -14.51 -5.74
CA LEU A 129 -7.30 -13.21 -6.31
C LEU A 129 -8.74 -13.11 -6.84
N ASP A 130 -9.36 -14.24 -7.19
CA ASP A 130 -10.70 -14.28 -7.78
C ASP A 130 -11.81 -14.07 -6.74
N GLU A 131 -11.49 -14.24 -5.46
CA GLU A 131 -12.42 -14.08 -4.34
C GLU A 131 -12.35 -12.70 -3.68
N LEU A 132 -11.48 -11.80 -4.18
CA LEU A 132 -11.28 -10.50 -3.54
C LEU A 132 -12.48 -9.57 -3.72
N ASN A 133 -12.86 -8.90 -2.64
CA ASN A 133 -13.80 -7.77 -2.68
C ASN A 133 -13.12 -6.52 -3.29
N ILE A 134 -13.16 -6.41 -4.63
CA ILE A 134 -12.51 -5.33 -5.37
C ILE A 134 -13.37 -4.06 -5.39
N GLU A 135 -12.83 -2.95 -4.89
CA GLU A 135 -13.31 -1.60 -5.17
C GLU A 135 -12.51 -0.96 -6.31
N LYS A 136 -13.19 -0.43 -7.32
CA LYS A 136 -12.53 0.28 -8.43
C LYS A 136 -12.40 1.77 -8.14
N ALA A 137 -11.19 2.31 -8.28
CA ALA A 137 -10.92 3.73 -8.18
C ALA A 137 -10.51 4.34 -9.53
N ASN A 138 -11.11 5.48 -9.89
CA ASN A 138 -10.68 6.29 -11.03
C ASN A 138 -9.56 7.26 -10.63
N GLY A 139 -8.35 6.73 -10.48
CA GLY A 139 -7.18 7.54 -10.14
C GLY A 139 -6.69 8.44 -11.28
N MET A 140 -7.02 8.14 -12.54
CA MET A 140 -6.68 9.04 -13.65
C MET A 140 -7.31 10.42 -13.48
N GLU A 141 -8.55 10.47 -12.97
CA GLU A 141 -9.25 11.73 -12.69
C GLU A 141 -9.06 12.21 -11.26
N LYS A 142 -9.00 11.31 -10.27
CA LYS A 142 -9.02 11.69 -8.85
C LYS A 142 -7.64 11.94 -8.24
N VAL A 143 -6.56 11.48 -8.87
CA VAL A 143 -5.19 11.72 -8.39
C VAL A 143 -4.64 12.95 -9.10
N HIS A 144 -4.78 14.11 -8.45
CA HIS A 144 -4.19 15.36 -8.92
C HIS A 144 -2.88 15.68 -8.18
N PRO A 145 -1.87 16.22 -8.89
CA PRO A 145 -1.84 16.42 -10.33
C PRO A 145 -1.65 15.09 -11.08
N ALA A 146 -2.35 14.93 -12.21
CA ALA A 146 -2.34 13.70 -13.02
C ALA A 146 -1.13 13.59 -13.96
N VAL A 147 -0.11 14.42 -13.72
CA VAL A 147 1.16 14.46 -14.44
C VAL A 147 2.28 14.09 -13.48
N ASP A 148 3.33 13.47 -14.01
CA ASP A 148 4.51 13.19 -13.21
C ASP A 148 5.35 14.47 -13.03
N LEU A 149 5.22 15.11 -11.87
CA LEU A 149 5.99 16.28 -11.47
C LEU A 149 7.37 15.94 -10.87
N SER A 150 7.80 14.68 -10.88
CA SER A 150 9.03 14.29 -10.19
C SER A 150 10.30 14.84 -10.85
N GLY A 151 10.22 15.23 -12.11
CA GLY A 151 11.42 15.51 -12.90
C GLY A 151 12.16 14.26 -13.34
N GLN A 152 11.67 13.05 -12.97
CA GLN A 152 12.35 11.79 -13.25
C GLN A 152 11.79 11.13 -14.50
N TRP A 153 12.60 11.08 -15.53
CA TRP A 153 12.31 10.36 -16.76
C TRP A 153 13.60 9.82 -17.36
N TRP A 154 13.45 8.78 -18.18
CA TRP A 154 14.54 8.28 -18.99
C TRP A 154 14.80 9.27 -20.14
N ASP A 155 16.01 9.83 -20.18
CA ASP A 155 16.49 10.65 -21.29
C ASP A 155 17.11 9.72 -22.34
N GLU A 156 16.38 9.48 -23.43
CA GLU A 156 16.80 8.55 -24.50
C GLU A 156 18.08 9.01 -25.20
N GLU A 157 18.30 10.32 -25.31
CA GLU A 157 19.48 10.87 -26.00
C GLU A 157 20.73 10.68 -25.15
N LYS A 158 20.60 10.86 -23.83
CA LYS A 158 21.71 10.75 -22.88
C LYS A 158 21.87 9.35 -22.30
N GLN A 159 20.89 8.47 -22.51
CA GLN A 159 20.82 7.13 -21.92
C GLN A 159 20.96 7.13 -20.39
N GLU A 160 20.32 8.09 -19.73
CA GLU A 160 20.36 8.24 -18.28
C GLU A 160 18.99 8.61 -17.69
N MET A 161 18.83 8.41 -16.38
CA MET A 161 17.69 8.94 -15.64
C MET A 161 17.96 10.40 -15.29
N LYS A 162 17.04 11.30 -15.67
CA LYS A 162 17.06 12.71 -15.28
C LYS A 162 16.39 12.95 -13.93
#